data_AF-A0A674N5G4-F1
#
_entry.id   AF-A0A674N5G4-F1
#
_cell.length_a   1.000
_cell.length_b   1.000
_cell.length_c   1.000
_cell.angle_alpha   90.00
_cell.angle_beta   90.00
_cell.angle_gamma   90.00
#
_symmetry.space_group_name_H-M   'P 1'
#
loop_
_entity.id
_entity.type
_entity.pdbx_description
1 polymer ?
#
loop_
_entity_poly.entity_id
_entity_poly.type
_entity_poly.pdbx_seq_one_letter_code
_entity_poly.pdbx_strand_id
1 'polypeptide(L)'
;MSVLQMYNILLQTVLLFVILPQLNLGLSDYKICGDSECESKSNLCSYYLLDHHGTDCRFLNFKQGEIIFVYHKLTGKREDLWAGTVCLICQTIDKQFGYFPKNAVREEHFHTTMEIVVATQVDTLFYVLLCSWT
;
A
#
# COMPACT_ATOMS: atom_id res chain seq x y z
N MET A 1 -1.88 29.11 -34.40
CA MET A 1 -2.67 29.06 -33.14
C MET A 1 -2.95 30.48 -32.70
N SER A 2 -4.15 30.77 -32.21
CA SER A 2 -4.49 32.11 -31.71
C SER A 2 -3.99 32.31 -30.27
N VAL A 3 -3.83 33.56 -29.84
CA VAL A 3 -3.40 33.89 -28.46
C VAL A 3 -4.36 33.33 -27.42
N LEU A 4 -5.67 33.33 -27.71
CA LEU A 4 -6.70 32.69 -26.86
C LEU A 4 -6.49 31.18 -26.71
N GLN A 5 -6.08 30.47 -27.78
CA GLN A 5 -5.80 29.03 -27.70
C GLN A 5 -4.60 28.76 -26.80
N MET A 6 -3.53 29.55 -26.90
CA MET A 6 -2.37 29.43 -26.01
C MET A 6 -2.75 29.66 -24.54
N TYR A 7 -3.54 30.70 -24.26
CA TYR A 7 -4.01 30.98 -22.90
C TYR A 7 -4.88 29.84 -22.34
N ASN A 8 -5.82 29.33 -23.13
CA ASN A 8 -6.67 28.22 -22.70
C ASN A 8 -5.88 26.93 -22.48
N ILE A 9 -4.90 26.61 -23.33
CA ILE A 9 -4.03 25.43 -23.13
C ILE A 9 -3.21 25.59 -21.84
N LEU A 10 -2.63 26.77 -21.60
CA LEU A 10 -1.86 27.06 -20.38
C LEU A 10 -2.74 26.98 -19.12
N LEU A 11 -3.97 27.48 -19.18
CA LEU A 11 -4.94 27.41 -18.09
C LEU A 11 -5.34 25.96 -17.79
N GLN A 12 -5.57 25.14 -18.84
CA GLN A 12 -5.92 23.73 -18.70
C GLN A 12 -4.76 22.90 -18.13
N THR A 13 -3.51 23.14 -18.54
CA THR A 13 -2.36 22.42 -17.97
C THR A 13 -2.12 22.80 -16.51
N VAL A 14 -2.21 24.08 -16.15
CA VAL A 14 -2.15 24.52 -14.74
C VAL A 14 -3.27 23.90 -13.91
N LEU A 15 -4.50 23.86 -14.43
CA LEU A 15 -5.63 23.23 -13.75
C LEU A 15 -5.40 21.72 -13.55
N LEU A 16 -4.88 21.00 -14.55
CA LEU A 16 -4.51 19.59 -14.43
C LEU A 16 -3.46 19.38 -13.33
N PHE A 17 -2.38 20.19 -13.33
CA PHE A 17 -1.29 20.11 -12.36
C PHE A 17 -1.72 20.40 -10.92
N VAL A 18 -2.77 21.21 -10.72
CA VAL A 18 -3.33 21.49 -9.39
C VAL A 18 -4.28 20.37 -8.92
N ILE A 19 -5.08 19.79 -9.82
CA ILE A 19 -6.07 18.76 -9.46
C ILE A 19 -5.43 17.37 -9.29
N LEU A 20 -4.48 16.99 -10.15
CA LEU A 20 -3.81 15.67 -10.12
C LEU A 20 -3.26 15.28 -8.73
N PRO A 21 -2.46 16.11 -8.02
CA PRO A 21 -1.93 15.75 -6.71
C PRO A 21 -2.98 15.80 -5.58
N GLN A 22 -4.15 16.40 -5.80
CA GLN A 22 -5.26 16.41 -4.83
C GLN A 22 -6.16 15.17 -4.95
N LEU A 23 -6.05 14.41 -6.04
CA LEU A 23 -6.74 13.15 -6.22
C LEU A 23 -6.09 12.07 -5.35
N ASN A 24 -6.44 12.06 -4.06
CA ASN A 24 -6.02 11.06 -3.08
C ASN A 24 -6.55 9.66 -3.46
N LEU A 25 -5.84 8.98 -4.36
CA LEU A 25 -6.12 7.61 -4.81
C LEU A 25 -5.49 6.55 -3.87
N GLY A 26 -5.12 6.93 -2.65
CA GLY A 26 -4.73 6.01 -1.59
C GLY A 26 -5.93 5.25 -1.03
N LEU A 27 -5.72 4.02 -0.58
CA LEU A 27 -6.80 3.20 0.01
C LEU A 27 -7.32 3.75 1.35
N SER A 28 -6.51 4.53 2.07
CA SER A 28 -6.90 5.20 3.32
C SER A 28 -6.13 6.50 3.51
N ASP A 29 -6.61 7.40 4.37
CA ASP A 29 -6.00 8.72 4.60
C ASP A 29 -4.67 8.65 5.39
N TYR A 30 -4.51 7.61 6.21
CA TYR A 30 -3.35 7.40 7.07
C TYR A 30 -2.87 5.95 7.03
N LYS A 31 -1.59 5.75 7.37
CA LYS A 31 -0.95 4.45 7.56
C LYS A 31 -0.07 4.47 8.82
N ILE A 32 0.03 3.32 9.48
CA ILE A 32 0.92 3.08 10.62
C ILE A 32 2.13 2.32 10.08
N CYS A 33 3.33 2.87 10.28
CA CYS A 33 4.60 2.32 9.77
C CYS A 33 5.62 2.16 10.92
N GLY A 34 6.69 1.39 10.68
CA GLY A 34 7.81 1.25 11.64
C GLY A 34 8.81 2.42 11.62
N ASP A 35 8.70 3.31 10.63
CA ASP A 35 9.57 4.45 10.33
C ASP A 35 8.81 5.51 9.52
N SER A 36 9.41 6.69 9.34
CA SER A 36 8.77 7.84 8.67
C SER A 36 8.60 7.67 7.17
N GLU A 37 9.44 6.83 6.56
CA GLU A 37 9.47 6.59 5.11
C GLU A 37 8.69 5.31 4.74
N CYS A 38 8.31 4.48 5.72
CA CYS A 38 7.66 3.18 5.55
C CYS A 38 8.50 2.17 4.74
N GLU A 39 9.82 2.35 4.69
CA GLU A 39 10.76 1.43 4.03
C GLU A 39 11.14 0.27 4.96
N SER A 40 11.26 0.56 6.26
CA SER A 40 11.55 -0.44 7.28
C SER A 40 10.40 -1.42 7.38
N LYS A 41 10.70 -2.71 7.19
CA LYS A 41 9.81 -3.79 7.60
C LYS A 41 9.46 -3.57 9.07
N SER A 42 8.17 -3.44 9.40
CA SER A 42 7.78 -3.73 10.77
C SER A 42 8.16 -5.20 11.03
N ASN A 43 8.82 -5.49 12.16
CA ASN A 43 9.28 -6.86 12.46
C ASN A 43 8.12 -7.72 13.00
N LEU A 44 6.99 -7.63 12.30
CA LEU A 44 5.72 -8.26 12.57
C LEU A 44 5.56 -9.44 11.62
N CYS A 45 5.71 -10.65 12.16
CA CYS A 45 5.40 -11.89 11.47
C CYS A 45 3.94 -12.22 11.76
N SER A 46 3.11 -12.28 10.73
CA SER A 46 1.72 -12.72 10.90
C SER A 46 1.55 -14.12 10.32
N TYR A 47 1.01 -15.04 11.12
CA TYR A 47 0.71 -16.40 10.70
C TYR A 47 -0.73 -16.48 10.21
N TYR A 48 -0.96 -17.17 9.10
CA TYR A 48 -2.28 -17.20 8.52
C TYR A 48 -3.15 -18.41 8.91
N LEU A 49 -4.47 -18.17 8.98
CA LEU A 49 -5.48 -19.10 9.47
C LEU A 49 -6.33 -19.82 8.38
N LEU A 50 -6.65 -19.26 7.19
CA LEU A 50 -7.84 -19.70 6.39
C LEU A 50 -7.86 -19.42 4.82
N ASP A 51 -6.82 -19.73 4.03
CA ASP A 51 -6.68 -19.50 2.54
C ASP A 51 -7.29 -18.19 1.93
N HIS A 52 -6.44 -17.18 1.63
CA HIS A 52 -6.85 -15.85 1.15
C HIS A 52 -6.57 -15.67 -0.34
N HIS A 53 -7.62 -15.33 -1.08
CA HIS A 53 -7.55 -14.94 -2.47
C HIS A 53 -7.92 -13.46 -2.64
N GLY A 54 -6.96 -12.67 -3.10
CA GLY A 54 -7.16 -11.27 -3.43
C GLY A 54 -8.10 -11.11 -4.62
N THR A 55 -9.03 -10.15 -4.55
CA THR A 55 -10.01 -9.92 -5.62
C THR A 55 -9.38 -9.27 -6.87
N ASP A 56 -8.35 -8.45 -6.66
CA ASP A 56 -7.57 -7.76 -7.70
C ASP A 56 -6.07 -7.97 -7.45
N CYS A 57 -5.22 -7.61 -8.43
CA CYS A 57 -3.75 -7.61 -8.32
C CYS A 57 -3.19 -6.81 -7.13
N ARG A 58 -3.98 -5.87 -6.56
CA ARG A 58 -3.63 -5.06 -5.38
C ARG A 58 -3.65 -5.87 -4.08
N PHE A 59 -4.37 -6.99 -4.05
CA PHE A 59 -4.55 -7.80 -2.85
C PHE A 59 -3.63 -9.01 -2.87
N LEU A 60 -3.02 -9.31 -1.74
CA LEU A 60 -2.06 -10.39 -1.60
C LEU A 60 -2.76 -11.76 -1.59
N ASN A 61 -2.28 -12.71 -2.38
CA ASN A 61 -2.72 -14.11 -2.33
C ASN A 61 -1.81 -14.91 -1.40
N PHE A 62 -2.38 -15.72 -0.50
CA PHE A 62 -1.61 -16.55 0.42
C PHE A 62 -2.45 -17.71 1.01
N LYS A 63 -1.78 -18.78 1.41
CA LYS A 63 -2.36 -20.01 1.93
C LYS A 63 -2.13 -20.19 3.43
N GLN A 64 -2.95 -21.02 4.05
CA GLN A 64 -2.81 -21.40 5.46
C GLN A 64 -1.40 -21.96 5.73
N GLY A 65 -0.76 -21.48 6.80
CA GLY A 65 0.60 -21.87 7.19
C GLY A 65 1.73 -21.04 6.56
N GLU A 66 1.44 -20.15 5.60
CA GLU A 66 2.43 -19.19 5.10
C GLU A 66 2.67 -18.05 6.12
N ILE A 67 3.90 -17.53 6.16
CA ILE A 67 4.31 -16.42 7.05
C ILE A 67 4.27 -15.11 6.26
N ILE A 68 3.64 -14.09 6.81
CA ILE A 68 3.50 -12.78 6.15
C ILE A 68 4.26 -11.72 6.94
N PHE A 69 5.13 -10.96 6.27
CA PHE A 69 5.75 -9.76 6.85
C PHE A 69 4.86 -8.55 6.56
N VAL A 70 4.44 -7.86 7.62
CA VAL A 70 3.64 -6.62 7.50
C VAL A 70 4.58 -5.43 7.39
N TYR A 71 4.32 -4.53 6.45
CA TYR A 71 5.06 -3.28 6.29
C TYR A 71 4.32 -2.12 6.93
N HIS A 72 3.02 -1.99 6.64
CA HIS A 72 2.19 -0.94 7.22
C HIS A 72 0.73 -1.36 7.39
N LYS A 73 0.07 -0.82 8.42
CA LYS A 73 -1.35 -1.01 8.73
C LYS A 73 -2.11 0.23 8.26
N LEU A 74 -3.16 0.13 7.44
CA LEU A 74 -3.94 1.32 7.08
C LEU A 74 -4.81 1.77 8.27
N THR A 75 -5.10 3.07 8.35
CA THR A 75 -6.01 3.63 9.37
C THR A 75 -6.78 4.85 8.83
N GLY A 76 -7.93 5.17 9.44
CA GLY A 76 -8.93 6.07 8.86
C GLY A 76 -9.98 5.30 8.04
N LYS A 77 -10.10 5.58 6.74
CA LYS A 77 -11.11 4.99 5.84
C LYS A 77 -11.09 3.45 5.72
N ARG A 78 -9.92 2.82 5.73
CA ARG A 78 -9.75 1.36 5.54
C ARG A 78 -8.87 0.73 6.62
N GLU A 79 -9.23 0.94 7.87
CA GLU A 79 -8.58 0.29 9.04
C GLU A 79 -8.74 -1.24 9.10
N ASP A 80 -9.48 -1.82 8.16
CA ASP A 80 -9.62 -3.26 7.95
C ASP A 80 -8.45 -3.87 7.18
N LEU A 81 -7.64 -3.08 6.47
CA LEU A 81 -6.58 -3.56 5.57
C LEU A 81 -5.16 -3.29 6.08
N TRP A 82 -4.31 -4.30 5.99
CA TRP A 82 -2.86 -4.21 6.17
C TRP A 82 -2.14 -4.49 4.85
N ALA A 83 -0.88 -4.10 4.74
CA ALA A 83 -0.05 -4.34 3.56
C ALA A 83 1.23 -5.10 3.93
N GLY A 84 1.61 -6.08 3.11
CA GLY A 84 2.73 -6.96 3.40
C GLY A 84 3.13 -7.88 2.25
N THR A 85 4.02 -8.82 2.54
CA THR A 85 4.56 -9.79 1.57
C THR A 85 4.62 -11.19 2.17
N VAL A 86 4.44 -12.22 1.33
CA VAL A 86 4.55 -13.63 1.74
C VAL A 86 6.01 -14.06 1.80
N CYS A 87 6.44 -14.58 2.94
CA CYS A 87 7.73 -15.24 3.10
C CYS A 87 7.58 -16.75 2.84
N LEU A 88 7.72 -17.16 1.59
CA LEU A 88 7.76 -18.59 1.23
C LEU A 88 9.11 -19.24 1.58
N ILE A 89 10.20 -18.47 1.50
CA ILE A 89 11.56 -18.86 1.91
C ILE A 89 12.29 -17.61 2.39
N CYS A 90 12.99 -17.65 3.53
CA CYS A 90 13.74 -16.49 4.08
C CYS A 90 14.92 -15.99 3.21
N GLN A 91 15.12 -16.54 2.02
CA GLN A 91 16.22 -16.21 1.10
C GLN A 91 15.78 -15.74 -0.29
N THR A 92 14.51 -15.89 -0.67
CA THR A 92 14.01 -15.38 -1.96
C THR A 92 13.06 -14.20 -1.76
N ILE A 93 13.41 -13.07 -2.39
CA ILE A 93 12.55 -11.88 -2.43
C ILE A 93 11.52 -12.10 -3.55
N ASP A 94 10.60 -13.04 -3.36
CA ASP A 94 9.57 -13.38 -4.35
C ASP A 94 8.36 -12.43 -4.28
N LYS A 95 8.68 -11.13 -4.45
CA LYS A 95 7.96 -10.05 -5.15
C LYS A 95 6.44 -9.83 -5.02
N GLN A 96 5.67 -10.66 -4.31
CA GLN A 96 4.25 -10.42 -4.10
C GLN A 96 4.05 -9.57 -2.85
N PHE A 97 3.95 -8.26 -3.06
CA PHE A 97 3.48 -7.30 -2.06
C PHE A 97 2.02 -6.95 -2.35
N GLY A 98 1.18 -6.86 -1.33
CA GLY A 98 -0.23 -6.51 -1.51
C GLY A 98 -0.98 -6.27 -0.21
N TYR A 99 -2.22 -5.83 -0.36
CA TYR A 99 -3.14 -5.60 0.75
C TYR A 99 -3.89 -6.89 1.15
N PHE A 100 -4.23 -7.01 2.42
CA PHE A 100 -5.06 -8.11 2.93
C PHE A 100 -5.80 -7.68 4.20
N PRO A 101 -6.94 -8.30 4.52
CA PRO A 101 -7.74 -7.88 5.65
C PRO A 101 -7.17 -8.40 6.97
N LYS A 102 -7.18 -7.57 8.02
CA LYS A 102 -6.55 -7.84 9.33
C LYS A 102 -7.09 -9.09 10.02
N ASN A 103 -8.35 -9.44 9.77
CA ASN A 103 -9.00 -10.63 10.32
C ASN A 103 -8.58 -11.94 9.64
N ALA A 104 -7.86 -11.88 8.52
CA ALA A 104 -7.27 -13.04 7.90
C ALA A 104 -6.17 -13.61 8.82
N VAL A 105 -5.23 -12.75 9.20
CA VAL A 105 -3.99 -13.16 9.86
C VAL A 105 -4.09 -13.15 11.39
N ARG A 106 -3.27 -13.96 12.04
CA ARG A 106 -2.95 -13.80 13.46
C ARG A 106 -1.68 -12.98 13.58
N GLU A 107 -1.78 -11.86 14.27
CA GLU A 107 -0.66 -10.96 14.56
C GLU A 107 0.25 -11.56 15.64
N GLU A 108 1.54 -11.71 15.33
CA GLU A 108 2.56 -12.13 16.31
C GLU A 108 3.76 -11.17 16.25
N HIS A 109 4.02 -10.49 17.37
CA HIS A 109 5.08 -9.49 17.47
C HIS A 109 6.41 -10.17 17.81
N PHE A 110 7.35 -10.18 16.87
CA PHE A 110 8.68 -10.71 17.16
C PHE A 110 9.58 -9.68 17.85
N HIS A 111 9.43 -8.38 17.56
CA HIS A 111 10.16 -7.29 18.21
C HIS A 111 9.35 -5.98 18.24
N THR A 112 9.55 -5.17 19.29
CA THR A 112 8.94 -3.84 19.42
C THR A 112 9.57 -2.82 18.47
N THR A 113 9.01 -2.66 17.28
CA THR A 113 9.25 -1.48 16.42
C THR A 113 8.49 -0.27 16.95
N MET A 114 9.01 0.95 16.74
CA MET A 114 8.24 2.17 17.02
C MET A 114 7.15 2.33 15.95
N GLU A 115 5.89 2.12 16.31
CA GLU A 115 4.77 2.41 15.41
C GLU A 115 4.51 3.92 15.36
N ILE A 116 4.58 4.51 14.15
CA ILE A 116 4.25 5.91 13.92
C ILE A 116 3.14 6.05 12.87
N VAL A 117 2.26 7.03 13.08
CA VAL A 117 1.17 7.36 12.15
C VAL A 117 1.67 8.37 11.13
N VAL A 118 1.60 8.01 9.85
CA VAL A 118 2.02 8.82 8.71
C VAL A 118 0.82 9.04 7.79
N ALA A 119 0.68 10.23 7.21
CA ALA A 119 -0.32 10.48 6.17
C ALA A 119 -0.03 9.62 4.93
N THR A 120 -1.06 9.09 4.27
CA THR A 120 -0.89 8.31 3.05
C THR A 120 -0.48 9.23 1.91
N GLN A 121 0.78 9.12 1.48
CA GLN A 121 1.29 9.90 0.35
C GLN A 121 0.80 9.37 -1.01
N VAL A 122 0.85 10.25 -2.00
CA VAL A 122 0.43 9.99 -3.39
C VAL A 122 1.25 8.87 -4.05
N ASP A 123 2.43 8.53 -3.52
CA ASP A 123 3.27 7.40 -3.95
C ASP A 123 2.59 6.03 -3.91
N THR A 124 1.45 5.92 -3.23
CA THR A 124 0.54 4.77 -3.36
C THR A 124 0.12 4.53 -4.83
N LEU A 125 0.11 5.57 -5.66
CA LEU A 125 -0.06 5.47 -7.12
C LEU A 125 1.01 4.62 -7.78
N PHE A 126 2.26 4.61 -7.31
CA PHE A 126 3.33 3.89 -8.00
C PHE A 126 3.07 2.38 -8.00
N TYR A 127 2.57 1.83 -6.88
CA TYR A 127 2.13 0.43 -6.79
C TYR A 127 0.88 0.14 -7.63
N VAL A 128 -0.12 1.03 -7.63
CA VAL A 128 -1.36 0.86 -8.43
C VAL A 128 -1.06 0.94 -9.94
N LEU A 129 -0.14 1.82 -10.34
CA LEU A 129 0.31 1.95 -11.72
C LEU A 129 1.09 0.71 -12.16
N LEU A 130 2.04 0.20 -11.37
CA LEU A 130 2.76 -1.03 -11.70
C LEU A 130 1.81 -2.24 -11.91
N CYS A 131 0.74 -2.33 -11.12
CA CYS A 131 -0.35 -3.31 -11.24
C CYS A 131 -1.12 -3.23 -12.59
N SER A 132 -0.95 -2.14 -13.34
CA SER A 132 -1.67 -1.86 -14.60
C SER A 132 -0.81 -2.09 -15.85
N TRP A 133 0.46 -2.49 -15.70
CA TRP A 133 1.40 -2.77 -16.80
C TRP A 133 1.93 -4.23 -16.80
N THR A 134 1.26 -5.13 -16.06
CA THR A 134 1.48 -6.58 -16.03
C THR A 134 0.19 -7.32 -16.34
#